data_AF-A0A352XPG3-F1
#
_entry.id   AF-A0A352XPG3-F1
#
_cell.length_a   1.000
_cell.length_b   1.000
_cell.length_c   1.000
_cell.angle_alpha   90.00
_cell.angle_beta   90.00
_cell.angle_gamma   90.00
#
_symmetry.space_group_name_H-M   'P 1'
#
loop_
_entity.id
_entity.type
_entity.pdbx_description
1 polymer ?
#
loop_
_entity_poly.entity_id
_entity_poly.type
_entity_poly.pdbx_seq_one_letter_code
_entity_poly.pdbx_strand_id
1 'polypeptide(L)'
;MMKRTIQNEEWSIRFLTEEMIAKISSGDASVVDEILSHDRQQEDDEESEDSEMSKSLAIYEAHAIAAAYGYPEIAKALYEGGELEKVTWNSSDHDDFFPSRVCPICFTLTTESGLDAQLDCKAGHLIFRSSSDLQTYELKDSDEIDANVFSNVTSESDNFDEAKDVLFTDDVVGRALQMAVDEEVWFRALPGGEHLRIFSEVSDEDSGGDTFLYGYHPEGSAFVDRIWEYYELMIERCRECELDACDDYF
;
A
#
# COMPACT_ATOMS: atom_id res chain seq x y z
N MET A 1 2.25 -11.87 12.92
CA MET A 1 3.48 -11.05 12.99
C MET A 1 3.03 -9.70 13.51
N MET A 2 3.67 -9.15 14.55
CA MET A 2 3.24 -7.89 15.17
C MET A 2 3.69 -6.72 14.27
N LYS A 3 2.78 -5.83 13.89
CA LYS A 3 3.10 -4.61 13.13
C LYS A 3 3.42 -3.48 14.11
N ARG A 4 4.32 -2.57 13.72
CA ARG A 4 4.69 -1.38 14.51
C ARG A 4 3.90 -0.18 13.98
N THR A 5 3.25 0.59 14.87
CA THR A 5 2.45 1.76 14.48
C THR A 5 3.15 3.06 14.89
N ILE A 6 3.22 4.05 14.01
CA ILE A 6 3.92 5.34 14.22
C ILE A 6 2.98 6.51 13.98
N GLN A 7 2.95 7.52 14.86
CA GLN A 7 1.99 8.63 14.83
C GLN A 7 2.51 9.87 14.10
N ASN A 8 1.63 10.64 13.46
CA ASN A 8 2.01 11.81 12.62
C ASN A 8 2.77 12.90 13.38
N GLU A 9 2.42 13.15 14.65
CA GLU A 9 3.05 14.20 15.48
C GLU A 9 4.56 14.00 15.67
N GLU A 10 5.05 12.78 15.46
CA GLU A 10 6.43 12.36 15.70
C GLU A 10 7.37 12.69 14.51
N TRP A 11 6.81 13.06 13.36
CA TRP A 11 7.56 13.26 12.11
C TRP A 11 8.31 14.59 12.05
N SER A 12 8.02 15.50 12.98
CA SER A 12 8.63 16.83 13.05
C SER A 12 10.02 16.85 13.72
N ILE A 13 10.46 15.71 14.27
CA ILE A 13 11.73 15.58 14.99
C ILE A 13 12.82 15.15 14.00
N ARG A 14 13.98 15.83 13.99
CA ARG A 14 15.16 15.33 13.26
C ARG A 14 15.74 14.14 14.04
N PHE A 15 15.66 12.95 13.46
CA PHE A 15 16.14 11.73 14.10
C PHE A 15 17.62 11.49 13.80
N LEU A 16 18.07 11.92 12.62
CA LEU A 16 19.46 11.81 12.19
C LEU A 16 20.34 12.96 12.71
N THR A 17 21.60 12.62 13.00
CA THR A 17 22.64 13.63 13.28
C THR A 17 23.10 14.32 12.00
N GLU A 18 23.67 15.52 12.12
CA GLU A 18 24.25 16.23 10.95
C GLU A 18 25.36 15.40 10.26
N GLU A 19 26.12 14.61 11.03
CA GLU A 19 27.15 13.71 10.49
C GLU A 19 26.53 12.59 9.65
N MET A 20 25.47 11.94 10.13
CA MET A 20 24.75 10.91 9.38
C MET A 20 24.15 11.48 8.10
N ILE A 21 23.52 12.65 8.17
CA ILE A 21 22.95 13.33 7.00
C ILE A 21 24.06 13.62 5.97
N ALA A 22 25.22 14.09 6.41
CA ALA A 22 26.35 14.36 5.52
C ALA A 22 26.87 13.08 4.83
N LYS A 23 26.99 11.97 5.58
CA LYS A 23 27.38 10.66 5.03
C LYS A 23 26.38 10.18 3.97
N ILE A 24 25.08 10.17 4.27
CA ILE A 24 24.03 9.79 3.30
C ILE A 24 24.10 10.66 2.05
N SER A 25 24.16 11.99 2.23
CA SER A 25 24.15 12.96 1.12
C SER A 25 25.38 12.85 0.20
N SER A 26 26.47 12.28 0.71
CA SER A 26 27.71 12.01 -0.05
C SER A 26 27.79 10.59 -0.63
N GLY A 27 26.77 9.75 -0.40
CA GLY A 27 26.72 8.38 -0.90
C GLY A 27 27.62 7.42 -0.12
N ASP A 28 27.96 7.73 1.13
CA ASP A 28 28.77 6.85 1.96
C ASP A 28 27.95 5.67 2.49
N ALA A 29 28.14 4.50 1.87
CA ALA A 29 27.41 3.29 2.22
C ALA A 29 27.69 2.78 3.64
N SER A 30 28.79 3.20 4.30
CA SER A 30 29.04 2.78 5.69
C SER A 30 28.00 3.32 6.66
N VAL A 31 27.24 4.34 6.27
CA VAL A 31 26.17 4.91 7.09
C VAL A 31 24.99 3.95 7.28
N VAL A 32 24.81 2.96 6.40
CA VAL A 32 23.70 2.00 6.48
C VAL A 32 23.80 1.19 7.77
N ASP A 33 24.95 0.56 8.02
CA ASP A 33 25.16 -0.21 9.25
C ASP A 33 25.07 0.67 10.49
N GLU A 34 25.59 1.91 10.42
CA GLU A 34 25.52 2.89 11.50
C GLU A 34 24.07 3.24 11.87
N ILE A 35 23.18 3.42 10.88
CA ILE A 35 21.77 3.76 11.10
C ILE A 35 20.95 2.53 11.51
N LEU A 36 21.18 1.37 10.91
CA LEU A 36 20.45 0.13 11.26
C LEU A 36 20.80 -0.38 12.65
N SER A 37 22.02 -0.11 13.12
CA SER A 37 22.45 -0.38 14.50
C SER A 37 22.20 0.77 15.46
N HIS A 38 21.64 1.90 14.98
CA HIS A 38 21.35 3.06 15.82
C HIS A 38 20.17 2.74 16.75
N ASP A 39 20.49 2.34 17.97
CA ASP A 39 19.61 2.60 19.11
C ASP A 39 19.93 4.01 19.59
N ARG A 40 18.98 4.94 19.46
CA ARG A 40 19.01 6.10 20.36
C ARG A 40 18.79 5.53 21.75
N GLN A 41 19.88 5.29 22.48
CA GLN A 41 19.81 5.20 23.93
C GLN A 41 19.28 6.55 24.41
N GLN A 42 17.95 6.65 24.57
CA GLN A 42 17.44 7.57 25.57
C GLN A 42 18.05 7.07 26.88
N GLU A 43 18.88 7.91 27.48
CA GLU A 43 19.34 7.70 28.85
C GLU A 43 18.07 7.56 29.70
N ASP A 44 17.95 6.42 30.38
CA ASP A 44 16.88 5.95 31.27
C ASP A 44 15.91 4.92 30.67
N ASP A 45 16.36 3.66 30.80
CA ASP A 45 15.63 2.42 31.14
C ASP A 45 14.32 2.02 30.40
N GLU A 46 14.38 0.78 29.90
CA GLU A 46 13.37 -0.05 29.22
C GLU A 46 13.35 0.08 27.68
N GLU A 47 13.46 -1.08 27.00
CA GLU A 47 13.03 -1.24 25.59
C GLU A 47 11.54 -0.89 25.52
N SER A 48 11.23 0.40 25.46
CA SER A 48 9.88 0.92 25.30
C SER A 48 9.53 0.97 23.82
N GLU A 49 8.23 0.90 23.50
CA GLU A 49 7.69 1.07 22.14
C GLU A 49 8.22 2.37 21.48
N ASP A 50 8.53 3.40 22.28
CA ASP A 50 9.08 4.68 21.85
C ASP A 50 10.49 4.57 21.21
N SER A 51 11.30 3.59 21.63
CA SER A 51 12.65 3.37 21.08
C SER A 51 12.61 2.74 19.69
N GLU A 52 11.80 1.70 19.49
CA GLU A 52 11.63 1.04 18.18
C GLU A 52 10.98 1.99 17.15
N MET A 53 10.08 2.83 17.60
CA MET A 53 9.44 3.88 16.82
C MET A 53 10.45 4.94 16.36
N SER A 54 11.24 5.48 17.29
CA SER A 54 12.31 6.44 16.99
C SER A 54 13.31 5.89 15.97
N LYS A 55 13.63 4.60 16.06
CA LYS A 55 14.50 3.91 15.11
C LYS A 55 13.88 3.82 13.71
N SER A 56 12.63 3.42 13.63
CA SER A 56 11.91 3.30 12.35
C SER A 56 11.80 4.65 11.63
N LEU A 57 11.54 5.73 12.37
CA LEU A 57 11.55 7.10 11.86
C LEU A 57 12.94 7.53 11.37
N ALA A 58 14.01 7.23 12.11
CA ALA A 58 15.38 7.53 11.69
C ALA A 58 15.77 6.81 10.39
N ILE A 59 15.42 5.52 10.28
CA ILE A 59 15.70 4.71 9.10
C ILE A 59 14.91 5.24 7.90
N TYR A 60 13.64 5.60 8.12
CA TYR A 60 12.80 6.17 7.08
C TYR A 60 13.31 7.56 6.59
N GLU A 61 13.72 8.44 7.51
CA GLU A 61 14.35 9.73 7.17
C GLU A 61 15.60 9.50 6.31
N ALA A 62 16.44 8.52 6.68
CA ALA A 62 17.66 8.20 5.95
C ALA A 62 17.37 7.63 4.56
N HIS A 63 16.37 6.76 4.45
CA HIS A 63 15.89 6.20 3.21
C HIS A 63 15.43 7.30 2.23
N ALA A 64 14.63 8.24 2.71
CA ALA A 64 14.14 9.36 1.92
C ALA A 64 15.27 10.29 1.44
N ILE A 65 16.23 10.61 2.31
CA ILE A 65 17.42 11.40 1.94
C ILE A 65 18.24 10.66 0.88
N ALA A 66 18.52 9.37 1.07
CA ALA A 66 19.29 8.59 0.10
C ALA A 66 18.62 8.58 -1.29
N ALA A 67 17.30 8.40 -1.34
CA ALA A 67 16.53 8.48 -2.58
C ALA A 67 16.60 9.87 -3.23
N ALA A 68 16.46 10.94 -2.43
CA ALA A 68 16.51 12.32 -2.92
C ALA A 68 17.87 12.71 -3.53
N TYR A 69 18.97 12.17 -3.01
CA TYR A 69 20.31 12.38 -3.54
C TYR A 69 20.69 11.40 -4.67
N GLY A 70 19.79 10.48 -5.07
CA GLY A 70 20.02 9.56 -6.17
C GLY A 70 20.90 8.36 -5.81
N TYR A 71 20.83 7.89 -4.56
CA TYR A 71 21.53 6.68 -4.09
C TYR A 71 20.55 5.53 -3.82
N PRO A 72 19.96 4.92 -4.88
CA PRO A 72 18.91 3.91 -4.73
C PRO A 72 19.37 2.65 -3.97
N GLU A 73 20.64 2.26 -4.08
CA GLU A 73 21.17 1.10 -3.36
C GLU A 73 21.23 1.35 -1.84
N ILE A 74 21.54 2.58 -1.41
CA ILE A 74 21.53 2.97 0.01
C ILE A 74 20.08 3.04 0.50
N ALA A 75 19.20 3.68 -0.28
CA ALA A 75 17.77 3.78 0.06
C ALA A 75 17.13 2.38 0.20
N LYS A 76 17.45 1.47 -0.72
CA LYS A 76 17.02 0.07 -0.66
C LYS A 76 17.54 -0.64 0.58
N ALA A 77 18.83 -0.55 0.86
CA ALA A 77 19.43 -1.22 2.01
C ALA A 77 18.82 -0.75 3.34
N LEU A 78 18.50 0.54 3.45
CA LEU A 78 17.80 1.10 4.61
C LEU A 78 16.35 0.60 4.70
N TYR A 79 15.64 0.54 3.58
CA TYR A 79 14.26 0.04 3.54
C TYR A 79 14.16 -1.43 3.96
N GLU A 80 14.94 -2.30 3.29
CA GLU A 80 14.94 -3.74 3.54
C GLU A 80 15.54 -4.07 4.92
N GLY A 81 16.63 -3.39 5.30
CA GLY A 81 17.30 -3.63 6.58
C GLY A 81 16.53 -3.09 7.79
N GLY A 82 15.72 -2.05 7.59
CA GLY A 82 14.82 -1.50 8.61
C GLY A 82 13.47 -2.20 8.72
N GLU A 83 13.18 -3.11 7.79
CA GLU A 83 11.88 -3.79 7.65
C GLU A 83 10.73 -2.78 7.60
N LEU A 84 10.90 -1.71 6.79
CA LEU A 84 9.93 -0.62 6.70
C LEU A 84 8.58 -1.10 6.12
N GLU A 85 8.54 -2.23 5.41
CA GLU A 85 7.30 -2.86 4.95
C GLU A 85 6.42 -3.39 6.08
N LYS A 86 6.96 -3.53 7.29
CA LYS A 86 6.26 -4.01 8.49
C LYS A 86 5.80 -2.86 9.40
N VAL A 87 6.01 -1.63 8.98
CA VAL A 87 5.59 -0.41 9.70
C VAL A 87 4.24 0.03 9.16
N THR A 88 3.29 0.16 10.09
CA THR A 88 2.02 0.85 9.88
C THR A 88 2.20 2.29 10.30
N TRP A 89 1.68 3.22 9.50
CA TRP A 89 1.84 4.63 9.75
C TRP A 89 0.47 5.26 10.01
N ASN A 90 0.31 5.97 11.12
CA ASN A 90 -0.90 6.70 11.44
C ASN A 90 -0.73 8.16 11.03
N SER A 91 -1.62 8.64 10.18
CA SER A 91 -1.65 10.03 9.75
C SER A 91 -3.07 10.57 9.81
N SER A 92 -3.21 11.78 10.36
CA SER A 92 -4.41 12.62 10.23
C SER A 92 -4.48 13.34 8.87
N ASP A 93 -3.39 13.32 8.10
CA ASP A 93 -3.34 13.95 6.79
C ASP A 93 -2.64 13.01 5.80
N HIS A 94 -3.43 12.37 4.94
CA HIS A 94 -2.92 11.45 3.92
C HIS A 94 -2.16 12.14 2.81
N ASP A 95 -2.45 13.42 2.54
CA ASP A 95 -1.82 14.16 1.45
C ASP A 95 -0.39 14.57 1.81
N ASP A 96 -0.12 14.77 3.10
CA ASP A 96 1.20 15.10 3.64
C ASP A 96 2.07 13.87 3.97
N PHE A 97 1.58 12.66 3.64
CA PHE A 97 2.27 11.40 3.92
C PHE A 97 3.58 11.25 3.12
N PHE A 98 4.70 11.58 3.76
CA PHE A 98 6.06 11.57 3.22
C PHE A 98 6.56 10.24 2.59
N PRO A 99 6.17 9.02 3.05
CA PRO A 99 6.57 7.73 2.43
C PRO A 99 6.15 7.57 0.98
N SER A 100 5.23 8.41 0.51
CA SER A 100 4.73 8.42 -0.87
C SER A 100 5.76 8.90 -1.91
N ARG A 101 6.86 9.54 -1.49
CA ARG A 101 7.78 10.18 -2.44
C ARG A 101 8.95 9.31 -2.91
N VAL A 102 9.08 8.09 -2.42
CA VAL A 102 10.11 7.15 -2.88
C VAL A 102 9.43 5.94 -3.48
N CYS A 103 9.78 5.60 -4.73
CA CYS A 103 9.24 4.39 -5.35
C CYS A 103 9.71 3.14 -4.57
N PRO A 104 8.81 2.28 -4.08
CA PRO A 104 9.18 1.08 -3.31
C PRO A 104 9.81 -0.01 -4.20
N ILE A 105 9.77 0.14 -5.53
CA ILE A 105 10.34 -0.82 -6.48
C ILE A 105 11.76 -0.43 -6.87
N CYS A 106 11.97 0.82 -7.29
CA CYS A 106 13.28 1.29 -7.77
C CYS A 106 13.97 2.32 -6.87
N PHE A 107 13.34 2.71 -5.76
CA PHE A 107 13.92 3.58 -4.74
C PHE A 107 14.35 4.96 -5.24
N THR A 108 13.73 5.42 -6.33
CA THR A 108 13.91 6.76 -6.89
C THR A 108 12.86 7.71 -6.33
N LEU A 109 13.24 8.96 -6.11
CA LEU A 109 12.31 10.00 -5.69
C LEU A 109 11.27 10.27 -6.79
N THR A 110 9.98 10.26 -6.45
CA THR A 110 8.89 10.70 -7.32
C THR A 110 8.80 12.23 -7.27
N THR A 111 8.39 12.86 -8.38
CA THR A 111 8.39 14.34 -8.50
C THR A 111 7.10 15.01 -8.05
N GLU A 112 6.12 14.22 -7.63
CA GLU A 112 4.80 14.70 -7.23
C GLU A 112 4.60 14.38 -5.73
N SER A 113 3.61 15.02 -5.12
CA SER A 113 3.16 14.75 -3.74
C SER A 113 1.64 14.52 -3.72
N GLY A 114 1.14 13.79 -2.73
CA GLY A 114 -0.28 13.41 -2.65
C GLY A 114 -0.61 12.11 -3.41
N LEU A 115 -1.89 11.77 -3.50
CA LEU A 115 -2.38 10.54 -4.16
C LEU A 115 -1.99 10.46 -5.64
N ASP A 116 -2.08 11.59 -6.37
CA ASP A 116 -1.69 11.68 -7.79
C ASP A 116 -0.22 11.34 -8.04
N ALA A 117 0.64 11.58 -7.04
CA ALA A 117 2.07 11.33 -7.13
C ALA A 117 2.48 9.86 -7.04
N GLN A 118 1.57 9.04 -6.52
CA GLN A 118 1.88 7.70 -6.05
C GLN A 118 1.90 6.70 -7.20
N LEU A 119 1.45 7.07 -8.39
CA LEU A 119 1.07 6.09 -9.41
C LEU A 119 2.12 5.84 -10.50
N ASP A 120 3.17 6.67 -10.65
CA ASP A 120 4.25 6.39 -11.63
C ASP A 120 5.59 7.05 -11.28
N CYS A 121 6.60 6.23 -10.96
CA CYS A 121 7.95 6.72 -10.65
C CYS A 121 8.79 7.17 -11.88
N LYS A 122 8.17 7.49 -13.03
CA LYS A 122 8.80 7.74 -14.35
C LYS A 122 9.51 6.53 -14.97
N ALA A 123 9.80 5.50 -14.18
CA ALA A 123 10.24 4.21 -14.67
C ALA A 123 9.07 3.27 -15.02
N GLY A 124 7.81 3.72 -14.89
CA GLY A 124 6.63 2.92 -15.22
C GLY A 124 6.20 1.93 -14.13
N HIS A 125 6.77 2.03 -12.93
CA HIS A 125 6.28 1.27 -11.78
C HIS A 125 4.97 1.87 -11.29
N LEU A 126 3.96 1.00 -11.17
CA LEU A 126 2.66 1.36 -10.62
C LEU A 126 2.54 0.85 -9.19
N ILE A 127 2.03 1.72 -8.33
CA ILE A 127 1.57 1.41 -6.98
C ILE A 127 0.06 1.39 -7.03
N PHE A 128 -0.57 0.52 -6.25
CA PHE A 128 -1.99 0.54 -5.99
C PHE A 128 -2.22 0.93 -4.55
N ARG A 129 -3.35 1.59 -4.31
CA ARG A 129 -3.90 1.86 -3.00
C ARG A 129 -5.21 1.09 -2.88
N SER A 130 -5.40 0.36 -1.78
CA SER A 130 -6.68 -0.26 -1.46
C SER A 130 -7.16 0.21 -0.09
N SER A 131 -8.38 0.71 0.00
CA SER A 131 -9.07 0.84 1.29
C SER A 131 -9.69 -0.51 1.64
N SER A 132 -9.37 -1.06 2.82
CA SER A 132 -10.01 -2.31 3.28
C SER A 132 -11.51 -2.13 3.49
N ASP A 133 -11.90 -0.95 3.96
CA ASP A 133 -13.26 -0.69 4.44
C ASP A 133 -14.16 -0.25 3.27
N LEU A 134 -13.59 0.47 2.30
CA LEU A 134 -14.31 0.90 1.09
C LEU A 134 -14.12 -0.08 -0.09
N GLN A 135 -13.22 -1.06 0.02
CA GLN A 135 -12.80 -1.94 -1.09
C GLN A 135 -12.53 -1.18 -2.40
N THR A 136 -12.10 0.08 -2.27
CA THR A 136 -11.80 0.97 -3.39
C THR A 136 -10.34 0.84 -3.75
N TYR A 137 -10.08 0.60 -5.02
CA TYR A 137 -8.74 0.48 -5.58
C TYR A 137 -8.49 1.66 -6.50
N GLU A 138 -7.58 2.54 -6.07
CA GLU A 138 -7.15 3.68 -6.88
C GLU A 138 -6.01 3.24 -7.79
N LEU A 139 -6.21 3.42 -9.09
CA LEU A 139 -5.30 3.07 -10.17
C LEU A 139 -4.77 4.35 -10.84
N LYS A 140 -3.88 4.16 -11.82
CA LYS A 140 -3.28 5.27 -12.59
C LYS A 140 -4.36 6.23 -13.11
N ASP A 141 -4.08 7.53 -13.09
CA ASP A 141 -4.96 8.61 -13.58
C ASP A 141 -6.28 8.81 -12.78
N SER A 142 -6.28 8.44 -11.49
CA SER A 142 -7.44 8.54 -10.58
C SER A 142 -8.63 7.66 -10.99
N ASP A 143 -8.37 6.62 -11.78
CA ASP A 143 -9.35 5.59 -12.09
C ASP A 143 -9.58 4.73 -10.83
N GLU A 144 -10.83 4.63 -10.38
CA GLU A 144 -11.20 3.91 -9.15
C GLU A 144 -12.03 2.67 -9.48
N ILE A 145 -11.70 1.55 -8.85
CA ILE A 145 -12.53 0.35 -8.83
C ILE A 145 -13.13 0.22 -7.43
N ASP A 146 -14.45 0.36 -7.32
CA ASP A 146 -15.20 0.05 -6.10
C ASP A 146 -15.65 -1.42 -6.16
N ALA A 147 -14.99 -2.30 -5.41
CA ALA A 147 -15.39 -3.71 -5.36
C ALA A 147 -16.47 -4.00 -4.30
N ASN A 148 -16.82 -3.04 -3.42
CA ASN A 148 -17.92 -3.21 -2.47
C ASN A 148 -19.28 -3.34 -3.18
N VAL A 149 -19.36 -2.83 -4.42
CA VAL A 149 -20.50 -3.00 -5.30
C VAL A 149 -20.96 -4.46 -5.42
N PHE A 150 -20.05 -5.44 -5.40
CA PHE A 150 -20.41 -6.86 -5.51
C PHE A 150 -21.07 -7.38 -4.23
N SER A 151 -20.59 -6.95 -3.06
CA SER A 151 -21.23 -7.25 -1.78
C SER A 151 -22.63 -6.64 -1.72
N ASN A 152 -22.78 -5.39 -2.16
CA ASN A 152 -24.09 -4.74 -2.25
C ASN A 152 -25.05 -5.48 -3.19
N VAL A 153 -24.63 -5.75 -4.43
CA VAL A 153 -25.45 -6.48 -5.41
C VAL A 153 -25.89 -7.84 -4.88
N THR A 154 -24.99 -8.61 -4.25
CA THR A 154 -25.36 -9.93 -3.70
C THR A 154 -26.28 -9.84 -2.48
N SER A 155 -26.09 -8.85 -1.61
CA SER A 155 -26.91 -8.67 -0.41
C SER A 155 -28.31 -8.10 -0.68
N GLU A 156 -28.45 -7.30 -1.75
CA GLU A 156 -29.71 -6.66 -2.13
C GLU A 156 -30.50 -7.44 -3.19
N SER A 157 -29.90 -8.48 -3.78
CA SER A 157 -30.59 -9.31 -4.77
C SER A 157 -31.43 -10.41 -4.10
N ASP A 158 -32.75 -10.35 -4.26
CA ASP A 158 -33.69 -11.33 -3.67
C ASP A 158 -33.48 -12.74 -4.24
N ASN A 159 -32.96 -12.84 -5.47
CA ASN A 159 -32.70 -14.11 -6.16
C ASN A 159 -31.28 -14.67 -5.94
N PHE A 160 -30.46 -14.06 -5.08
CA PHE A 160 -29.07 -14.45 -4.87
C PHE A 160 -28.91 -15.92 -4.46
N ASP A 161 -29.77 -16.45 -3.58
CA ASP A 161 -29.73 -17.83 -3.11
C ASP A 161 -29.81 -18.87 -4.25
N GLU A 162 -30.50 -18.52 -5.35
CA GLU A 162 -30.65 -19.36 -6.54
C GLU A 162 -29.46 -19.22 -7.49
N ALA A 163 -28.83 -18.04 -7.52
CA ALA A 163 -27.72 -17.71 -8.41
C ALA A 163 -26.33 -18.07 -7.84
N LYS A 164 -26.17 -18.21 -6.52
CA LYS A 164 -24.86 -18.31 -5.85
C LYS A 164 -23.93 -19.39 -6.41
N ASP A 165 -24.47 -20.58 -6.72
CA ASP A 165 -23.68 -21.74 -7.17
C ASP A 165 -23.18 -21.53 -8.62
N VAL A 166 -23.82 -20.64 -9.38
CA VAL A 166 -23.43 -20.24 -10.73
C VAL A 166 -22.52 -19.01 -10.70
N LEU A 167 -22.72 -18.13 -9.71
CA LEU A 167 -21.92 -16.93 -9.50
C LEU A 167 -20.49 -17.28 -9.01
N PHE A 168 -20.40 -18.15 -8.00
CA PHE A 168 -19.15 -18.52 -7.32
C PHE A 168 -18.63 -19.88 -7.79
N THR A 169 -18.06 -19.88 -9.00
CA THR A 169 -17.42 -21.05 -9.59
C THR A 169 -15.94 -21.16 -9.23
N ASP A 170 -15.37 -22.36 -9.44
CA ASP A 170 -13.93 -22.63 -9.28
C ASP A 170 -13.06 -22.00 -10.40
N ASP A 171 -13.60 -21.15 -11.28
CA ASP A 171 -12.79 -20.41 -12.25
C ASP A 171 -12.23 -19.11 -11.64
N VAL A 172 -11.42 -18.38 -12.41
CA VAL A 172 -10.76 -17.17 -11.90
C VAL A 172 -11.77 -16.08 -11.52
N VAL A 173 -12.80 -15.87 -12.35
CA VAL A 173 -13.80 -14.82 -12.13
C VAL A 173 -14.68 -15.18 -10.93
N GLY A 174 -15.08 -16.45 -10.79
CA GLY A 174 -15.90 -16.92 -9.66
C GLY A 174 -15.19 -16.78 -8.32
N ARG A 175 -13.89 -17.13 -8.27
CA ARG A 175 -13.05 -16.90 -7.08
C ARG A 175 -12.85 -15.42 -6.78
N ALA A 176 -12.60 -14.59 -7.79
CA ALA A 176 -12.45 -13.16 -7.61
C ALA A 176 -13.73 -12.53 -7.05
N LEU A 177 -14.91 -12.89 -7.57
CA LEU A 177 -16.21 -12.48 -7.04
C LEU A 177 -16.41 -12.88 -5.59
N GLN A 178 -16.14 -14.15 -5.26
CA GLN A 178 -16.24 -14.62 -3.88
C GLN A 178 -15.35 -13.80 -2.95
N MET A 179 -14.08 -13.57 -3.33
CA MET A 179 -13.17 -12.76 -2.54
C MET A 179 -13.63 -11.31 -2.40
N ALA A 180 -14.16 -10.69 -3.45
CA ALA A 180 -14.69 -9.32 -3.38
C ALA A 180 -15.89 -9.21 -2.44
N VAL A 181 -16.81 -10.20 -2.48
CA VAL A 181 -17.98 -10.28 -1.59
C VAL A 181 -17.55 -10.54 -0.14
N ASP A 182 -16.49 -11.33 0.06
CA ASP A 182 -15.89 -11.60 1.38
C ASP A 182 -15.01 -10.43 1.88
N GLU A 183 -15.01 -9.28 1.18
CA GLU A 183 -14.22 -8.09 1.50
C GLU A 183 -12.69 -8.38 1.53
N GLU A 184 -12.25 -9.36 0.75
CA GLU A 184 -10.84 -9.68 0.55
C GLU A 184 -10.27 -9.00 -0.70
N VAL A 185 -8.94 -8.90 -0.76
CA VAL A 185 -8.21 -8.35 -1.92
C VAL A 185 -8.36 -9.27 -3.14
N TRP A 186 -9.44 -9.09 -3.89
CA TRP A 186 -9.93 -10.02 -4.90
C TRP A 186 -8.95 -10.28 -6.05
N PHE A 187 -8.13 -9.30 -6.44
CA PHE A 187 -7.20 -9.50 -7.54
C PHE A 187 -6.02 -10.43 -7.20
N ARG A 188 -5.89 -10.87 -5.93
CA ARG A 188 -5.02 -12.00 -5.58
C ARG A 188 -5.48 -13.31 -6.21
N ALA A 189 -6.75 -13.42 -6.62
CA ALA A 189 -7.27 -14.59 -7.34
C ALA A 189 -6.84 -14.63 -8.82
N LEU A 190 -6.37 -13.50 -9.36
CA LEU A 190 -6.00 -13.37 -10.77
C LEU A 190 -4.65 -14.05 -11.06
N PRO A 191 -4.40 -14.46 -12.33
CA PRO A 191 -3.08 -14.94 -12.73
C PRO A 191 -1.97 -13.93 -12.41
N GLY A 192 -1.02 -14.35 -11.56
CA GLY A 192 0.09 -13.53 -11.09
C GLY A 192 -0.22 -12.72 -9.83
N GLY A 193 -1.48 -12.68 -9.37
CA GLY A 193 -1.90 -11.94 -8.19
C GLY A 193 -1.16 -12.32 -6.90
N GLU A 194 -0.56 -13.52 -6.83
CA GLU A 194 0.33 -13.94 -5.75
C GLU A 194 1.64 -13.13 -5.65
N HIS A 195 2.01 -12.42 -6.72
CA HIS A 195 3.18 -11.55 -6.76
C HIS A 195 2.90 -10.13 -6.29
N LEU A 196 1.64 -9.81 -5.96
CA LEU A 196 1.29 -8.58 -5.27
C LEU A 196 2.13 -8.42 -4.00
N ARG A 197 2.69 -7.23 -3.80
CA ARG A 197 3.48 -6.89 -2.61
C ARG A 197 2.85 -5.68 -1.94
N ILE A 198 2.46 -5.83 -0.67
CA ILE A 198 2.12 -4.69 0.18
C ILE A 198 3.44 -4.16 0.74
N PHE A 199 3.69 -2.85 0.59
CA PHE A 199 4.92 -2.21 1.04
C PHE A 199 4.67 -1.16 2.13
N SER A 200 3.43 -0.73 2.32
CA SER A 200 3.06 0.18 3.40
C SER A 200 1.59 0.01 3.77
N GLU A 201 1.29 0.27 5.03
CA GLU A 201 -0.06 0.37 5.56
C GLU A 201 -0.18 1.73 6.25
N VAL A 202 -1.27 2.43 5.98
CA VAL A 202 -1.54 3.74 6.56
C VAL A 202 -2.94 3.73 7.16
N SER A 203 -3.05 4.07 8.44
CA SER A 203 -4.34 4.27 9.09
C SER A 203 -4.69 5.75 9.06
N ASP A 204 -5.91 6.06 8.61
CA ASP A 204 -6.52 7.38 8.82
C ASP A 204 -7.13 7.46 10.21
N GLU A 205 -6.70 8.42 11.01
CA GLU A 205 -7.38 8.69 12.28
C GLU A 205 -8.65 9.54 12.09
N ASP A 206 -8.70 10.36 11.03
CA ASP A 206 -9.78 11.30 10.76
C ASP A 206 -10.94 10.68 9.95
N SER A 207 -10.67 9.65 9.13
CA SER A 207 -11.70 8.88 8.41
C SER A 207 -12.33 7.75 9.23
N GLY A 208 -12.20 7.78 10.56
CA GLY A 208 -12.83 6.78 11.43
C GLY A 208 -12.09 5.45 11.55
N GLY A 209 -10.81 5.41 11.18
CA GLY A 209 -9.96 4.22 11.29
C GLY A 209 -9.69 3.50 9.98
N ASP A 210 -10.11 4.08 8.85
CA ASP A 210 -9.88 3.49 7.52
C ASP A 210 -8.40 3.14 7.34
N THR A 211 -8.16 1.88 6.97
CA THR A 211 -6.81 1.39 6.70
C THR A 211 -6.57 1.32 5.19
N PHE A 212 -5.60 2.10 4.74
CA PHE A 212 -5.11 2.09 3.37
C PHE A 212 -3.89 1.17 3.25
N LEU A 213 -3.99 0.18 2.38
CA LEU A 213 -2.87 -0.66 1.99
C LEU A 213 -2.28 -0.14 0.70
N TYR A 214 -0.97 0.12 0.72
CA TYR A 214 -0.21 0.45 -0.46
C TYR A 214 0.60 -0.75 -0.90
N GLY A 215 0.50 -1.09 -2.18
CA GLY A 215 1.27 -2.17 -2.73
C GLY A 215 1.69 -1.93 -4.16
N TYR A 216 2.46 -2.87 -4.70
CA TYR A 216 2.82 -2.89 -6.10
C TYR A 216 2.78 -4.31 -6.67
N HIS A 217 2.78 -4.38 -8.00
CA HIS A 217 2.97 -5.62 -8.74
C HIS A 217 4.20 -5.49 -9.65
N PRO A 218 5.08 -6.51 -9.74
CA PRO A 218 6.30 -6.44 -10.54
C PRO A 218 6.03 -6.25 -12.05
N GLU A 219 4.85 -6.60 -12.53
CA GLU A 219 4.45 -6.37 -13.93
C GLU A 219 3.90 -4.97 -14.21
N GLY A 220 3.72 -4.11 -13.20
CA GLY A 220 3.25 -2.73 -13.36
C GLY A 220 1.93 -2.63 -14.12
N SER A 221 1.90 -1.84 -15.20
CA SER A 221 0.70 -1.56 -16.01
C SER A 221 0.03 -2.81 -16.57
N ALA A 222 0.81 -3.82 -16.97
CA ALA A 222 0.26 -5.04 -17.52
C ALA A 222 -0.60 -5.83 -16.51
N PHE A 223 -0.36 -5.66 -15.21
CA PHE A 223 -1.22 -6.25 -14.18
C PHE A 223 -2.47 -5.41 -13.95
N VAL A 224 -2.34 -4.08 -13.97
CA VAL A 224 -3.47 -3.15 -13.85
C VAL A 224 -4.47 -3.34 -14.97
N ASP A 225 -4.01 -3.47 -16.22
CA ASP A 225 -4.88 -3.73 -17.37
C ASP A 225 -5.69 -5.02 -17.16
N ARG A 226 -5.08 -6.06 -16.58
CA ARG A 226 -5.78 -7.30 -16.25
C ARG A 226 -6.79 -7.13 -15.13
N ILE A 227 -6.50 -6.32 -14.10
CA ILE A 227 -7.48 -6.04 -13.04
C ILE A 227 -8.76 -5.50 -13.67
N TRP A 228 -8.66 -4.50 -14.55
CA TRP A 228 -9.82 -3.95 -15.25
C TRP A 228 -10.57 -4.98 -16.09
N GLU A 229 -9.85 -5.79 -16.88
CA GLU A 229 -10.46 -6.85 -17.67
C GLU A 229 -11.27 -7.83 -16.81
N TYR A 230 -10.74 -8.23 -15.66
CA TYR A 230 -11.44 -9.14 -14.76
C TYR A 230 -12.58 -8.48 -14.00
N TYR A 231 -12.45 -7.20 -13.63
CA TYR A 231 -13.54 -6.44 -13.02
C TYR A 231 -14.78 -6.40 -13.93
N GLU A 232 -14.59 -6.13 -15.22
CA GLU A 232 -15.68 -6.16 -16.20
C GLU A 232 -16.29 -7.57 -16.37
N LEU A 233 -15.46 -8.61 -16.37
CA LEU A 233 -15.95 -10.01 -16.42
C LEU A 233 -16.75 -10.39 -15.16
N MET A 234 -16.39 -9.85 -14.00
CA MET A 234 -17.13 -10.03 -12.75
C MET A 234 -18.51 -9.37 -12.85
N ILE A 235 -18.59 -8.14 -13.38
CA ILE A 235 -19.85 -7.43 -13.64
C ILE A 235 -20.73 -8.22 -14.63
N GLU A 236 -20.15 -8.67 -15.74
CA GLU A 236 -20.87 -9.46 -16.75
C GLU A 236 -21.46 -10.73 -16.13
N ARG A 237 -20.72 -11.42 -15.26
CA ARG A 237 -21.22 -12.60 -14.58
C ARG A 237 -22.38 -12.32 -13.64
N CYS A 238 -22.34 -11.22 -12.88
CA CYS A 238 -23.48 -10.82 -12.05
C CYS A 238 -24.74 -10.61 -12.92
N ARG A 239 -24.58 -9.97 -14.09
CA ARG A 239 -25.67 -9.77 -15.07
C ARG A 239 -26.16 -11.08 -15.70
N GLU A 240 -25.27 -12.00 -16.05
CA GLU A 240 -25.62 -13.32 -16.59
C GLU A 240 -26.38 -14.20 -15.59
N CYS A 241 -26.10 -14.04 -14.30
CA CYS A 241 -26.84 -14.66 -13.20
C CYS A 241 -28.19 -13.99 -12.93
N GLU A 242 -28.54 -12.94 -13.67
CA GLU A 242 -29.79 -12.18 -13.55
C GLU A 242 -30.03 -11.64 -12.13
N LEU A 243 -28.96 -11.29 -11.40
CA LEU A 243 -29.08 -10.66 -10.08
C LEU A 243 -29.84 -9.33 -10.23
N ASP A 244 -30.98 -9.20 -9.55
CA ASP A 244 -31.93 -8.10 -9.76
C ASP A 244 -31.40 -6.74 -9.31
N ALA A 245 -30.47 -6.71 -8.35
CA ALA A 245 -29.79 -5.47 -7.96
C ALA A 245 -28.74 -5.00 -8.99
N CYS A 246 -28.35 -5.78 -10.00
CA CYS A 246 -27.30 -5.37 -10.94
C CYS A 246 -27.57 -4.02 -11.62
N ASP A 247 -28.81 -3.78 -12.04
CA ASP A 247 -29.19 -2.59 -12.80
C ASP A 247 -29.10 -1.29 -11.96
N ASP A 248 -29.16 -1.41 -10.64
CA ASP A 248 -29.07 -0.27 -9.71
C ASP A 248 -27.62 0.12 -9.40
N TYR A 249 -26.66 -0.79 -9.64
CA TYR A 249 -25.26 -0.65 -9.24
C TYR A 249 -24.25 -0.58 -10.40
N PHE A 250 -24.55 -1.15 -11.58
CA PHE A 250 -23.63 -1.24 -12.73
C PHE A 250 -24.17 -0.61 -14.02
#